data_AF-A0A7Y6NMI3-F1
#
_entry.id   AF-A0A7Y6NMI3-F1
#
_cell.length_a   1.000
_cell.length_b   1.000
_cell.length_c   1.000
_cell.angle_alpha   90.00
_cell.angle_beta   90.00
_cell.angle_gamma   90.00
#
_symmetry.space_group_name_H-M   'P 1'
#
loop_
_entity.id
_entity.type
_entity.pdbx_description
1 polymer ?
#
loop_
_entity_poly.entity_id
_entity_poly.type
_entity_poly.pdbx_seq_one_letter_code
_entity_poly.pdbx_strand_id
1 'polypeptide(L)' 'MTSEQNAADDPRSSEEVDVGDRAAIERWTRALGVTDSALLNAVQAVGPRVDKIKDYLGQGGMAGDQSDA' A
#
# COMPACT_ATOMS: atom_id res chain seq x y z
N MET A 1 -6.55 -7.02 14.92
CA MET A 1 -6.24 -7.02 13.48
C MET A 1 -7.20 -6.06 12.81
N THR A 2 -6.72 -5.03 12.13
CA THR A 2 -7.60 -4.09 11.41
C THR A 2 -7.89 -4.65 10.01
N SER A 3 -9.01 -4.25 9.40
CA SER A 3 -9.43 -4.75 8.08
C SER A 3 -8.34 -4.54 7.01
N GLU A 4 -7.61 -3.43 7.13
CA GLU A 4 -6.56 -2.99 6.22
C GLU A 4 -5.34 -3.90 6.26
N GLN A 5 -4.98 -4.48 7.42
CA GLN A 5 -3.88 -5.46 7.51
C GLN A 5 -4.25 -6.77 6.80
N ASN A 6 -5.46 -7.30 7.03
CA ASN A 6 -5.91 -8.50 6.33
C ASN A 6 -5.99 -8.26 4.81
N ALA A 7 -6.43 -7.07 4.40
CA ALA A 7 -6.47 -6.69 3.00
C ALA A 7 -5.07 -6.43 2.41
N ALA A 8 -4.10 -5.99 3.22
CA ALA A 8 -2.69 -5.87 2.84
C ALA A 8 -2.00 -7.24 2.73
N ASP A 9 -2.40 -8.22 3.52
CA ASP A 9 -1.92 -9.61 3.42
C ASP A 9 -2.63 -10.39 2.30
N ASP A 10 -3.85 -10.00 1.89
CA ASP A 10 -4.56 -10.64 0.78
C ASP A 10 -4.09 -10.09 -0.58
N PRO A 11 -3.39 -10.89 -1.40
CA PRO A 11 -2.87 -10.46 -2.71
C PRO A 11 -3.99 -10.16 -3.73
N ARG A 12 -5.22 -10.59 -3.47
CA ARG A 12 -6.39 -10.36 -4.34
C ARG A 12 -7.38 -9.38 -3.75
N SER A 13 -7.01 -8.68 -2.68
CA SER A 13 -7.89 -7.70 -2.06
C SER A 13 -8.30 -6.62 -3.07
N SER A 14 -9.61 -6.44 -3.20
CA SER A 14 -10.20 -5.40 -4.03
C SER A 14 -10.57 -4.15 -3.22
N GLU A 15 -10.06 -4.04 -1.99
CA GLU A 15 -10.17 -2.82 -1.18
C GLU A 15 -9.48 -1.64 -1.89
N GLU A 16 -9.98 -0.45 -1.59
CA GLU A 16 -9.48 0.81 -2.15
C GLU A 16 -8.90 1.69 -1.05
N VAL A 17 -7.76 2.31 -1.35
CA VAL A 17 -7.12 3.30 -0.50
C VAL A 17 -7.85 4.63 -0.69
N ASP A 18 -8.52 5.11 0.34
CA ASP A 18 -9.05 6.47 0.36
C ASP A 18 -7.91 7.46 0.61
N VAL A 19 -7.41 8.08 -0.46
CA VAL A 19 -6.36 9.12 -0.38
C VAL A 19 -6.89 10.48 0.06
N GLY A 20 -8.22 10.64 0.19
CA GLY A 20 -8.85 11.83 0.77
C GLY A 20 -8.88 11.78 2.30
N ASP A 21 -8.82 10.59 2.88
CA ASP A 21 -8.75 10.39 4.33
C ASP A 21 -7.30 10.15 4.79
N ARG A 22 -6.76 11.12 5.52
CA ARG A 22 -5.42 11.01 6.10
C ARG A 22 -5.28 9.81 7.04
N ALA A 23 -6.33 9.46 7.78
CA ALA A 23 -6.29 8.29 8.66
C ALA A 23 -6.21 7.00 7.84
N ALA A 24 -6.86 6.94 6.67
CA ALA A 24 -6.77 5.80 5.77
C ALA A 24 -5.35 5.68 5.19
N ILE A 25 -4.74 6.78 4.76
CA ILE A 25 -3.34 6.80 4.29
C ILE A 25 -2.42 6.22 5.36
N GLU A 26 -2.46 6.74 6.59
CA GLU A 26 -1.59 6.28 7.69
C GLU A 26 -1.78 4.79 8.03
N ARG A 27 -3.01 4.27 7.92
CA ARG A 27 -3.28 2.84 8.11
C ARG A 27 -2.71 1.99 6.98
N TRP A 28 -2.91 2.41 5.73
CA TRP A 28 -2.44 1.68 4.56
C TRP A 28 -0.93 1.71 4.42
N THR A 29 -0.27 2.82 4.73
CA THR A 29 1.20 2.92 4.72
C THR A 29 1.80 1.99 5.77
N ARG A 30 1.23 1.96 6.98
CA ARG A 30 1.62 1.02 8.04
C ARG A 30 1.34 -0.44 7.65
N ALA A 31 0.21 -0.73 7.02
CA ALA A 31 -0.17 -2.09 6.63
C ALA A 31 0.67 -2.64 5.47
N LEU A 32 1.01 -1.79 4.49
CA LEU A 32 1.83 -2.14 3.33
C LEU A 32 3.33 -1.98 3.59
N GLY A 33 3.73 -1.37 4.70
CA GLY A 33 5.13 -1.13 5.05
C GLY A 33 5.82 -0.11 4.14
N VAL A 34 5.07 0.84 3.58
CA VAL A 34 5.57 1.87 2.66
C VAL A 34 5.41 3.28 3.21
N THR A 35 6.03 4.27 2.59
CA THR A 35 5.84 5.68 2.93
C THR A 35 4.58 6.26 2.29
N ASP A 36 4.04 7.33 2.88
CA ASP A 36 2.91 8.09 2.33
C ASP A 36 3.15 8.51 0.88
N SER A 37 4.35 9.01 0.58
CA SER A 37 4.73 9.40 -0.79
C SER A 37 4.72 8.21 -1.75
N ALA A 38 5.21 7.04 -1.33
CA ALA A 38 5.20 5.84 -2.16
C ALA A 38 3.77 5.34 -2.41
N LEU A 39 2.91 5.36 -1.39
CA LEU A 39 1.51 5.00 -1.51
C LEU A 39 0.77 5.95 -2.46
N LEU A 40 0.92 7.26 -2.27
CA LEU A 40 0.27 8.27 -3.12
C LEU A 40 0.76 8.21 -4.58
N ASN A 41 2.06 7.98 -4.79
CA ASN A 41 2.60 7.78 -6.14
C ASN A 41 2.07 6.51 -6.80
N ALA A 42 1.98 5.40 -6.06
CA ALA A 42 1.38 4.17 -6.57
C ALA A 42 -0.09 4.36 -6.92
N VAL A 43 -0.87 5.02 -6.05
CA VAL A 43 -2.27 5.36 -6.29
C VAL A 43 -2.42 6.23 -7.55
N GLN A 44 -1.55 7.21 -7.76
CA GLN A 44 -1.56 8.03 -8.98
C GLN A 44 -1.20 7.23 -10.24
N ALA A 45 -0.32 6.24 -10.14
CA ALA A 45 0.11 5.42 -11.27
C ALA A 45 -0.91 4.36 -11.69
N VAL A 46 -1.57 3.71 -10.73
CA VAL A 46 -2.41 2.52 -10.98
C VAL A 46 -3.85 2.61 -10.45
N GLY A 47 -4.19 3.70 -9.77
CA GLY A 47 -5.47 3.89 -9.09
C GLY A 47 -5.45 3.44 -7.61
N PRO A 48 -6.55 3.67 -6.87
CA PRO A 48 -6.62 3.44 -5.42
C PRO A 48 -6.69 1.97 -5.02
N ARG A 49 -6.75 1.04 -5.97
CA ARG A 49 -6.92 -0.39 -5.71
C ARG A 49 -5.67 -1.01 -5.08
N VAL A 50 -5.86 -1.67 -3.94
CA VAL A 50 -4.78 -2.23 -3.12
C VAL A 50 -3.99 -3.33 -3.85
N ASP A 51 -4.65 -4.23 -4.59
CA ASP A 51 -3.97 -5.25 -5.39
C ASP A 51 -3.05 -4.63 -6.46
N LYS A 52 -3.52 -3.56 -7.12
CA LYS A 52 -2.76 -2.85 -8.15
C LYS A 52 -1.59 -2.07 -7.56
N ILE A 53 -1.80 -1.44 -6.41
CA ILE A 53 -0.76 -0.72 -5.67
C ILE A 53 0.35 -1.69 -5.27
N LYS A 54 0.01 -2.86 -4.72
CA LYS A 54 0.99 -3.91 -4.40
C LYS A 54 1.72 -4.42 -5.64
N ASP A 55 1.00 -4.66 -6.72
CA ASP A 55 1.59 -5.11 -7.98
C ASP A 55 2.58 -4.06 -8.53
N TYR A 56 2.24 -2.77 -8.45
CA TYR A 56 3.12 -1.66 -8.83
C TYR A 56 4.36 -1.56 -7.93
N LEU A 57 4.19 -1.64 -6.61
CA LEU A 57 5.27 -1.57 -5.64
C LEU A 57 6.19 -2.81 -5.72
N GLY A 58 5.63 -3.99 -5.98
CA GLY A 58 6.34 -5.25 -6.16
C GLY A 58 7.09 -5.34 -7.50
N GLN A 59 6.52 -4.81 -8.59
CA GLN A 59 7.20 -4.71 -9.90
C GLN A 59 8.25 -3.60 -9.93
N GLY A 60 8.06 -2.54 -9.13
CA GLY A 60 8.96 -1.39 -9.05
C GLY A 60 10.27 -1.63 -8.29
N GLY A 61 10.51 -2.82 -7.76
CA GLY A 61 11.79 -3.18 -7.15
C GLY A 61 12.13 -2.44 -5.85
N MET A 62 11.23 -1.63 -5.29
CA MET A 62 11.40 -1.02 -3.96
C MET A 62 10.90 -1.92 -2.82
N ALA A 63 10.90 -3.24 -3.03
CA ALA A 63 10.91 -4.23 -1.97
C ALA A 63 12.37 -4.51 -1.59
N GLY A 64 13.05 -3.56 -0.94
CA GLY A 64 14.49 -3.73 -0.69
C GLY A 64 15.21 -2.56 -0.06
N ASP A 65 14.70 -2.02 1.05
CA ASP A 65 15.60 -1.53 2.11
C ASP A 65 14.91 -1.66 3.47
N GLN A 66 14.54 -2.88 3.82
CA GLN A 66 14.49 -3.26 5.23
C GLN A 66 15.78 -4.03 5.51
N SER A 67 16.87 -3.27 5.54
CA SER A 67 18.15 -3.73 6.06
C SER A 67 17.99 -3.91 7.58
N ASP A 68 17.75 -5.16 7.99
CA ASP A 68 17.97 -5.65 9.35
C ASP A 68 19.45 -5.37 9.71
N ALA A 69 19.68 -4.61 10.78
CA ALA A 69 21.01 -4.26 11.30
C ALA A 69 21.06 -4.50 12.82
#